data_AF-B0B100-F1
#
_entry.id   AF-B0B100-F1
#
_cell.length_a   1.000
_cell.length_b   1.000
_cell.length_c   1.000
_cell.angle_alpha   90.00
_cell.angle_beta   90.00
_cell.angle_gamma   90.00
#
_symmetry.space_group_name_H-M   'P 1'
#
loop_
_entity.id
_entity.type
_entity.pdbx_description
1 polymer ?
#
loop_
_entity_poly.entity_id
_entity_poly.type
_entity_poly.pdbx_seq_one_letter_code
_entity_poly.pdbx_strand_id
1 'polypeptide(L)'
;ELAHMWFGNLVTTRWWNDLWLNEGFATYVSYLGANYAEPTWNMKDLIVLNEIIGVMAVDALASSHPLSSKEEDIQRPEDISQLFDSITYSKGAAVLRMLS
;
A
#
# COMPACT_ATOMS: atom_id res chain seq x y z
N GLU A 1 4.28 6.71 -7.73
CA GLU A 1 4.02 8.12 -8.11
C GLU A 1 3.03 8.36 -9.24
N LEU A 2 3.29 7.98 -10.52
CA LEU A 2 2.34 8.31 -11.61
C LEU A 2 0.91 7.76 -11.37
N ALA A 3 0.80 6.62 -10.69
CA ALA A 3 -0.49 6.08 -10.25
C ALA A 3 -1.33 7.07 -9.42
N HIS A 4 -0.68 7.87 -8.58
CA HIS A 4 -1.35 8.84 -7.71
C HIS A 4 -2.02 9.97 -8.45
N MET A 5 -1.59 10.28 -9.69
CA MET A 5 -2.25 11.30 -10.52
C MET A 5 -3.75 11.01 -10.69
N TRP A 6 -4.15 9.74 -10.68
CA TRP A 6 -5.57 9.33 -10.68
C TRP A 6 -6.04 8.90 -9.29
N PHE A 7 -5.33 7.98 -8.63
CA PHE A 7 -5.74 7.40 -7.35
C PHE A 7 -4.95 8.00 -6.18
N GLY A 8 -5.53 8.99 -5.50
CA GLY A 8 -4.87 9.80 -4.48
C GLY A 8 -5.02 11.29 -4.76
N ASN A 9 -4.81 11.72 -6.02
CA ASN A 9 -4.92 13.13 -6.41
C ASN A 9 -6.27 13.48 -7.05
N LEU A 10 -6.69 12.76 -8.11
CA LEU A 10 -7.96 13.04 -8.79
C LEU A 10 -9.15 12.55 -7.96
N VAL A 11 -9.03 11.35 -7.38
CA VAL A 11 -9.94 10.83 -6.36
C VAL A 11 -9.12 10.62 -5.10
N THR A 12 -9.47 11.34 -4.05
CA THR A 12 -8.78 11.31 -2.76
C THR A 12 -9.67 10.65 -1.72
N THR A 13 -9.08 9.81 -0.87
CA THR A 13 -9.77 9.27 0.31
C THR A 13 -10.27 10.40 1.21
N ARG A 14 -11.39 10.15 1.91
CA ARG A 14 -12.01 11.16 2.75
C ARG A 14 -11.11 11.58 3.92
N TRP A 15 -10.40 10.62 4.50
CA TRP A 15 -9.53 10.82 5.66
C TRP A 15 -8.32 9.89 5.65
N TRP A 16 -7.37 10.16 6.54
CA TRP A 16 -6.08 9.48 6.64
C TRP A 16 -6.17 8.02 7.10
N ASN A 17 -7.24 7.62 7.77
CA ASN A 17 -7.42 6.22 8.20
C ASN A 17 -7.51 5.24 7.02
N ASP A 18 -7.80 5.73 5.81
CA ASP A 18 -7.80 4.98 4.56
C ASP A 18 -6.51 5.19 3.72
N LEU A 19 -5.44 5.73 4.30
CA LEU A 19 -4.17 5.96 3.61
C LEU A 19 -3.63 4.69 2.94
N TRP A 20 -3.79 3.54 3.59
CA TRP A 20 -3.38 2.23 3.07
C TRP A 20 -3.96 1.93 1.69
N LEU A 21 -5.16 2.46 1.38
CA LEU A 21 -5.80 2.24 0.10
C LEU A 21 -5.08 3.06 -0.98
N ASN A 22 -4.71 4.31 -0.70
CA ASN A 22 -3.96 5.15 -1.65
C ASN A 22 -2.57 4.57 -1.91
N GLU A 23 -1.80 4.36 -0.85
CA GLU A 23 -0.41 3.94 -0.92
C GLU A 23 -0.28 2.48 -1.39
N GLY A 24 -1.12 1.59 -0.87
CA GLY A 24 -1.16 0.18 -1.28
C GLY A 24 -1.60 0.02 -2.73
N PHE A 25 -2.57 0.79 -3.20
CA PHE A 25 -2.98 0.76 -4.61
C PHE A 25 -1.84 1.22 -5.52
N ALA A 26 -1.25 2.37 -5.22
CA ALA A 26 -0.14 2.89 -6.01
C ALA A 26 1.06 1.94 -6.02
N THR A 27 1.37 1.31 -4.88
CA THR A 27 2.41 0.28 -4.77
C THR A 27 2.12 -0.89 -5.69
N TYR A 28 0.92 -1.48 -5.64
CA TYR A 28 0.55 -2.60 -6.52
C TYR A 28 0.62 -2.22 -8.01
N VAL A 29 -0.04 -1.13 -8.41
CA VAL A 29 -0.10 -0.77 -9.83
C VAL A 29 1.23 -0.24 -10.37
N SER A 30 2.17 0.17 -9.51
CA SER A 30 3.52 0.53 -9.95
C SER A 30 4.22 -0.64 -10.63
N TYR A 31 4.06 -1.88 -10.12
CA TYR A 31 4.60 -3.08 -10.75
C TYR A 31 3.92 -3.39 -12.08
N LEU A 32 2.60 -3.13 -12.20
CA LEU A 32 1.88 -3.29 -13.47
C LEU A 32 2.34 -2.26 -14.51
N GLY A 33 2.47 -1.00 -14.12
CA GLY A 33 2.93 0.09 -14.97
C GLY A 33 4.37 -0.10 -15.41
N ALA A 34 5.26 -0.48 -14.50
CA ALA A 34 6.65 -0.80 -14.80
C ALA A 34 6.75 -2.00 -15.75
N ASN A 35 5.96 -3.07 -15.53
CA ASN A 35 5.93 -4.21 -16.45
C ASN A 35 5.36 -3.83 -17.82
N TYR A 36 4.46 -2.85 -17.90
CA TYR A 36 3.94 -2.37 -19.17
C TYR A 36 5.01 -1.57 -19.94
N ALA A 37 5.77 -0.72 -19.23
CA ALA A 37 6.87 0.05 -19.81
C ALA A 37 8.05 -0.84 -20.24
N GLU A 38 8.39 -1.85 -19.43
CA GLU A 38 9.49 -2.78 -19.68
C GLU A 38 9.02 -4.24 -19.58
N PRO A 39 8.39 -4.79 -20.65
CA PRO A 39 7.76 -6.12 -20.61
C PRO A 39 8.71 -7.31 -20.40
N THR A 40 10.01 -7.11 -20.59
CA THR A 40 11.03 -8.18 -20.50
C THR A 40 11.60 -8.37 -19.10
N TRP A 41 11.32 -7.46 -18.17
CA TRP A 41 11.91 -7.45 -16.82
C TRP A 41 11.18 -8.34 -15.81
N ASN A 42 10.00 -8.87 -16.16
CA ASN A 42 9.13 -9.65 -15.25
C ASN A 42 8.81 -8.90 -13.94
N MET A 43 8.56 -7.59 -14.03
CA MET A 43 8.33 -6.74 -12.85
C MET A 43 7.16 -7.23 -11.99
N LYS A 44 6.13 -7.84 -12.59
CA LYS A 44 4.97 -8.36 -11.84
C LYS A 44 5.33 -9.45 -10.82
N ASP A 45 6.40 -10.19 -11.05
CA ASP A 45 6.82 -11.27 -10.14
C ASP A 45 7.56 -10.72 -8.93
N LEU A 46 8.26 -9.60 -9.11
CA LEU A 46 9.07 -8.97 -8.06
C LEU A 46 8.25 -8.45 -6.88
N ILE A 47 6.95 -8.15 -7.06
CA ILE A 47 6.07 -7.75 -5.96
C ILE A 47 6.02 -8.81 -4.85
N VAL A 48 6.10 -10.10 -5.21
CA VAL A 48 6.08 -11.19 -4.24
C VAL A 48 7.30 -11.13 -3.34
N LEU A 49 8.47 -10.93 -3.95
CA LEU A 49 9.74 -10.88 -3.24
C LEU A 49 9.89 -9.58 -2.43
N ASN A 50 9.58 -8.45 -3.03
CA ASN A 50 9.89 -7.13 -2.50
C ASN A 50 8.84 -6.65 -1.48
N GLU A 51 7.56 -6.95 -1.70
CA GLU A 51 6.47 -6.47 -0.84
C GLU A 51 5.92 -7.58 0.05
N ILE A 52 5.50 -8.70 -0.55
CA ILE A 52 4.65 -9.69 0.13
C ILE A 52 5.44 -10.48 1.18
N ILE A 53 6.60 -11.03 0.82
CA ILE A 53 7.40 -11.84 1.75
C ILE A 53 7.89 -10.97 2.92
N GLY A 54 8.38 -9.76 2.62
CA GLY A 54 8.86 -8.83 3.64
C GLY A 54 7.77 -8.44 4.63
N VAL A 55 6.59 -8.05 4.14
CA VAL A 55 5.49 -7.62 5.02
C VAL A 55 4.89 -8.77 5.81
N MET A 56 4.87 -10.00 5.29
CA MET A 56 4.42 -11.17 6.06
C MET A 56 5.26 -11.38 7.33
N ALA A 57 6.57 -11.11 7.28
CA ALA A 57 7.43 -11.22 8.45
C ALA A 57 7.09 -10.18 9.52
N VAL A 58 6.81 -8.94 9.11
CA VAL A 58 6.39 -7.86 10.02
C VAL A 58 4.99 -8.10 10.56
N ASP A 59 4.06 -8.52 9.70
CA ASP A 59 2.65 -8.73 10.05
C ASP A 59 2.44 -9.96 10.94
N ALA A 60 3.39 -10.90 10.96
CA ALA A 60 3.39 -12.04 11.87
C ALA A 60 3.80 -11.69 13.31
N LEU A 61 4.28 -10.47 13.56
CA LEU A 61 4.66 -10.02 14.90
C LEU A 61 3.42 -9.63 15.71
N ALA A 62 3.47 -9.88 17.02
CA ALA A 62 2.41 -9.46 17.95
C ALA A 62 2.25 -7.93 18.04
N SER A 63 3.26 -7.17 17.59
CA SER A 63 3.24 -5.71 17.50
C SER A 63 2.67 -5.18 16.18
N SER A 64 2.24 -6.06 15.26
CA SER A 64 1.56 -5.63 14.03
C SER A 64 0.22 -4.94 14.35
N HIS A 65 -0.37 -4.33 13.32
CA HIS A 65 -1.67 -3.69 13.40
C HIS A 65 -2.52 -3.97 12.14
N PRO A 66 -3.85 -3.78 12.22
CA PRO A 66 -4.73 -3.83 11.05
C PRO A 66 -4.37 -2.76 10.01
N LEU A 67 -4.73 -3.01 8.74
CA LEU A 67 -4.60 -2.02 7.66
C LEU A 67 -5.50 -0.80 7.86
N SER A 68 -6.74 -1.05 8.28
CA SER A 68 -7.73 0.00 8.53
C SER A 68 -7.71 0.41 9.99
N SER A 69 -7.66 1.71 10.23
CA SER A 69 -7.95 2.33 11.52
C SER A 69 -9.33 2.97 11.49
N LYS A 70 -9.91 3.29 12.65
CA LYS A 70 -11.10 4.13 12.68
C LYS A 70 -10.70 5.59 12.48
N GLU A 71 -11.58 6.39 11.88
CA GLU A 71 -11.37 7.83 11.70
C GLU A 71 -11.08 8.51 13.05
N GLU A 72 -11.83 8.15 14.10
CA GLU A 72 -11.69 8.69 15.47
C GLU A 72 -10.33 8.42 16.12
N ASP A 73 -9.57 7.42 15.66
CA ASP A 73 -8.25 7.08 16.19
C ASP A 73 -7.12 7.92 15.53
N ILE A 74 -7.42 8.60 14.41
CA ILE A 74 -6.44 9.34 13.60
C ILE A 74 -6.81 10.82 13.61
N GLN A 75 -6.36 11.56 14.61
CA GLN A 75 -6.78 12.96 14.81
C GLN A 75 -5.62 13.94 14.86
N ARG A 76 -4.44 13.50 15.31
CA ARG A 76 -3.25 14.35 15.43
C ARG A 76 -2.24 14.01 14.33
N PRO A 77 -1.35 14.95 13.99
CA PRO A 77 -0.27 14.71 13.02
C PRO A 77 0.59 13.49 13.36
N GLU A 78 0.82 13.21 14.64
CA GLU A 78 1.59 12.05 15.08
C GLU A 78 0.87 10.74 14.80
N ASP A 79 -0.46 10.72 14.91
CA ASP A 79 -1.29 9.54 14.60
C ASP A 79 -1.24 9.26 13.09
N ILE A 80 -1.30 10.30 12.26
CA ILE A 80 -1.15 10.21 10.79
C ILE A 80 0.25 9.69 10.43
N SER A 81 1.29 10.18 11.11
CA SER A 81 2.67 9.81 10.83
C SER A 81 2.94 8.33 11.09
N GLN A 82 2.23 7.73 12.05
CA GLN A 82 2.33 6.29 12.37
C GLN A 82 1.75 5.39 11.28
N LEU A 83 0.88 5.91 10.41
CA LEU A 83 0.32 5.15 9.30
C LEU A 83 1.35 4.94 8.17
N PHE A 84 2.44 5.69 8.13
CA PHE A 84 3.48 5.55 7.09
C PHE A 84 4.45 4.42 7.44
N ASP A 85 4.00 3.19 7.22
CA ASP A 85 4.74 1.99 7.60
C ASP A 85 4.61 0.85 6.55
N SER A 86 5.34 -0.25 6.73
CA SER A 86 5.29 -1.37 5.78
C SER A 86 3.92 -2.04 5.67
N ILE A 87 3.10 -1.99 6.73
CA ILE A 87 1.74 -2.55 6.68
C ILE A 87 0.90 -1.75 5.69
N THR A 88 0.86 -0.42 5.80
CA THR A 88 0.09 0.46 4.91
C THR A 88 0.44 0.26 3.43
N TYR A 89 1.73 0.17 3.11
CA TYR A 89 2.20 0.07 1.72
C TYR A 89 2.15 -1.37 1.21
N SER A 90 2.98 -2.25 1.77
CA SER A 90 3.24 -3.58 1.22
C SER A 90 2.10 -4.55 1.47
N LYS A 91 1.48 -4.53 2.67
CA LYS A 91 0.31 -5.39 2.95
C LYS A 91 -0.90 -4.88 2.17
N GLY A 92 -1.09 -3.56 2.11
CA GLY A 92 -2.12 -2.93 1.28
C GLY A 92 -2.04 -3.37 -0.18
N ALA A 93 -0.84 -3.34 -0.77
CA ALA A 93 -0.60 -3.85 -2.12
C ALA A 93 -0.90 -5.35 -2.25
N ALA A 94 -0.50 -6.16 -1.26
CA ALA A 94 -0.70 -7.61 -1.27
C ALA A 94 -2.18 -8.00 -1.29
N VAL A 95 -3.02 -7.40 -0.43
CA VAL A 95 -4.47 -7.69 -0.43
C VAL A 95 -5.15 -7.17 -1.70
N LEU A 96 -4.75 -6.01 -2.24
CA LEU A 96 -5.30 -5.50 -3.50
C LEU A 96 -4.97 -6.40 -4.68
N ARG A 97 -3.73 -6.92 -4.75
CA ARG A 97 -3.34 -7.93 -5.73
C ARG A 97 -4.14 -9.23 -5.59
N MET A 98 -4.49 -9.64 -4.38
CA MET A 98 -5.30 -10.86 -4.16
C MET A 98 -6.74 -10.68 -4.65
N LEU A 99 -7.27 -9.46 -4.61
CA LEU A 99 -8.64 -9.15 -5.05
C LEU A 99 -8.78 -8.98 -6.57
N SER A 100 -7.68 -8.70 -7.29
CA SER A 100 -7.66 -8.45 -8.74
C SER A 100 -7.54 -9.73 -9.57
#